data_AF-A0A821N248-F1
#
_entry.id   AF-A0A821N248-F1
#
_cell.length_a   1.000
_cell.length_b   1.000
_cell.length_c   1.000
_cell.angle_alpha   90.00
_cell.angle_beta   90.00
_cell.angle_gamma   90.00
#
_symmetry.space_group_name_H-M   'P 1'
#
loop_
_entity.id
_entity.type
_entity.pdbx_description
1 polymer ?
#
loop_
_entity_poly.entity_id
_entity_poly.type
_entity_poly.pdbx_seq_one_letter_code
_entity_poly.pdbx_strand_id
1 'polypeptide(L)' 'MRKLAHTGIAAAEIDGMTIHSFLGEQRNSGKPRIIKPGDSKLEKEWRPVEYLLIDEMSM' A
#
# COMPACT_ATOMS: atom_id res chain seq x y z
N MET A 1 -5.49 -2.36 -11.76
CA MET A 1 -4.82 -3.36 -10.90
C MET A 1 -3.63 -2.70 -10.21
N ARG A 2 -3.46 -2.93 -8.91
CA ARG A 2 -2.33 -2.44 -8.11
C ARG A 2 -1.47 -3.62 -7.66
N LYS A 3 -0.15 -3.53 -7.83
CA LYS A 3 0.81 -4.56 -7.43
C LYS A 3 1.65 -4.05 -6.27
N LEU A 4 1.67 -4.78 -5.18
CA LEU A 4 2.36 -4.42 -3.95
C LEU A 4 3.27 -5.55 -3.48
N ALA A 5 4.33 -5.19 -2.74
CA ALA A 5 5.13 -6.16 -2.00
C ALA A 5 5.62 -5.56 -0.67
N HIS A 6 6.12 -6.40 0.24
CA HIS A 6 6.65 -5.96 1.53
C HIS A 6 7.98 -5.19 1.40
N THR A 7 8.84 -5.61 0.48
CA THR A 7 10.19 -5.04 0.28
C THR A 7 10.30 -4.28 -1.03
N GLY A 8 11.25 -3.35 -1.09
CA GLY A 8 11.52 -2.59 -2.32
C GLY A 8 12.01 -3.49 -3.48
N ILE A 9 12.74 -4.56 -3.16
CA ILE A 9 13.25 -5.50 -4.16
C ILE A 9 12.10 -6.31 -4.76
N ALA A 10 11.27 -6.96 -3.93
CA ALA A 10 10.11 -7.72 -4.41
C ALA A 10 9.11 -6.82 -5.18
N ALA A 11 8.91 -5.58 -4.71
CA ALA A 11 8.06 -4.63 -5.41
C ALA A 11 8.62 -4.27 -6.81
N ALA A 12 9.95 -4.15 -6.94
CA ALA A 12 10.58 -3.85 -8.24
C ALA A 12 10.44 -5.01 -9.23
N GLU A 13 10.55 -6.26 -8.79
CA GLU A 13 10.41 -7.46 -9.63
C GLU A 13 9.02 -7.58 -10.29
N ILE A 14 7.97 -7.07 -9.63
CA ILE A 14 6.59 -7.10 -10.16
C ILE A 14 6.17 -5.80 -10.84
N ASP A 15 7.06 -4.82 -11.05
CA ASP A 15 6.72 -3.44 -11.46
C ASP A 15 5.67 -2.78 -10.54
N GLY A 16 5.80 -3.03 -9.25
CA GLY A 16 4.90 -2.58 -8.20
C GLY A 16 5.51 -1.52 -7.30
N MET A 17 4.91 -1.38 -6.11
CA MET A 17 5.41 -0.50 -5.06
C MET A 17 5.29 -1.15 -3.69
N THR A 18 6.02 -0.65 -2.70
CA THR A 18 5.90 -1.25 -1.36
C THR A 18 4.56 -0.92 -0.72
N ILE A 19 4.04 -1.83 0.10
CA ILE A 19 2.80 -1.62 0.87
C ILE A 19 2.88 -0.33 1.69
N HIS A 20 4.03 -0.10 2.34
CA HIS A 20 4.28 1.10 3.14
C HIS A 20 4.19 2.40 2.33
N SER A 21 4.79 2.42 1.14
CA SER A 21 4.72 3.56 0.22
C SER A 21 3.28 3.84 -0.24
N PHE A 22 2.51 2.77 -0.49
CA PHE A 22 1.13 2.89 -0.94
C PHE A 22 0.17 3.34 0.16
N LEU A 23 0.33 2.85 1.39
CA LEU A 23 -0.50 3.25 2.52
C LEU A 23 -0.12 4.63 3.09
N GLY A 24 0.98 5.23 2.62
CA GLY A 24 1.51 6.48 3.18
C GLY A 24 1.89 6.32 4.65
N GLU A 25 2.31 5.11 5.04
CA GLU A 25 2.59 4.76 6.43
C GLU A 25 3.95 5.34 6.85
N GLN A 26 3.94 6.18 7.88
CA GLN A 26 5.15 6.69 8.52
C GLN A 26 5.63 5.63 9.53
N ARG A 27 6.86 5.14 9.36
CA ARG A 27 7.50 4.07 10.16
C ARG A 27 7.50 4.26 11.69
N ASN A 28 7.05 5.40 12.22
CA ASN A 28 7.17 5.76 13.63
C ASN A 28 5.83 5.98 14.38
N SER A 29 4.66 5.74 13.76
CA SER A 29 3.40 5.78 14.52
C SER A 29 3.09 4.40 15.08
N GLY A 30 3.47 4.12 16.33
CA GLY A 30 3.08 2.91 17.06
C GLY A 30 1.57 2.76 17.32
N LYS A 31 0.74 3.56 16.64
CA LYS A 31 -0.73 3.53 16.72
C LYS A 31 -1.31 3.28 15.34
N PRO A 32 -2.26 2.34 15.19
CA PRO A 32 -2.94 2.12 13.93
C PRO A 32 -3.63 3.40 13.48
N ARG A 33 -3.34 3.85 12.26
CA ARG A 33 -4.01 5.02 11.68
C ARG A 33 -5.42 4.62 11.25
N ILE A 34 -6.42 5.04 12.01
CA ILE A 34 -7.83 4.90 11.62
C ILE A 34 -8.08 5.91 10.49
N ILE A 35 -8.16 5.42 9.25
CA ILE A 35 -8.53 6.22 8.09
C ILE A 35 -10.05 6.42 8.15
N LYS A 36 -10.48 7.67 8.29
CA LYS A 36 -11.90 8.02 8.23
C LYS A 36 -12.33 8.18 6.77
N PRO A 37 -13.57 7.83 6.42
CA PRO A 37 -14.17 8.24 5.15
C PRO A 37 -14.01 9.75 4.97
N GLY A 38 -13.49 10.20 3.81
CA GLY A 38 -13.13 11.59 3.56
C GLY A 38 -11.63 11.92 3.67
N ASP A 39 -10.76 10.97 4.03
CA ASP A 39 -9.29 11.12 3.89
C ASP A 39 -8.93 11.14 2.40
N SER A 40 -9.03 12.34 1.82
CA SER A 40 -9.19 12.56 0.38
C SER A 40 -8.05 12.04 -0.48
N LYS A 41 -6.85 11.82 0.07
CA LYS A 41 -5.71 11.34 -0.72
C LYS A 41 -5.77 9.83 -0.90
N LEU A 42 -5.81 9.09 0.20
CA LEU A 42 -5.84 7.63 0.16
C LEU A 42 -7.13 7.14 -0.49
N GLU A 43 -8.26 7.75 -0.15
CA GLU A 43 -9.55 7.41 -0.76
C GLU A 43 -9.53 7.59 -2.29
N LYS A 44 -8.93 8.68 -2.81
CA LYS A 44 -8.76 8.87 -4.26
C LYS A 44 -7.83 7.84 -4.89
N GLU A 45 -6.76 7.44 -4.18
CA GLU A 45 -5.80 6.46 -4.69
C GLU A 45 -6.37 5.02 -4.70
N TRP A 46 -7.27 4.71 -3.78
CA TRP A 46 -7.92 3.40 -3.67
C TRP A 46 -9.19 3.27 -4.51
N ARG A 47 -9.95 4.35 -4.71
CA ARG A 47 -11.21 4.33 -5.46
C ARG A 47 -11.14 3.65 -6.84
N PRO A 48 -10.08 3.82 -7.65
CA PRO A 48 -9.98 3.17 -8.96
C PRO A 48 -9.34 1.77 -8.90
N VAL A 49 -8.97 1.26 -7.73
CA VAL A 49 -8.26 -0.02 -7.59
C VAL A 49 -9.28 -1.17 -7.52
N GLU A 50 -9.48 -1.84 -8.65
CA GLU A 50 -10.38 -3.01 -8.74
C GLU A 50 -9.72 -4.33 -8.29
N TYR A 51 -8.39 -4.41 -8.41
CA TYR A 51 -7.61 -5.61 -8.10
C TYR A 51 -6.33 -5.23 -7.37
N LEU A 52 -6.04 -5.98 -6.31
CA LEU A 52 -4.83 -5.87 -5.51
C LEU A 52 -4.05 -7.17 -5.58
N LEU A 53 -2.83 -7.11 -6.10
CA LEU A 53 -1.88 -8.21 -6.10
C LEU A 53 -0.80 -7.92 -5.07
N ILE A 54 -0.62 -8.85 -4.14
CA ILE A 54 0.40 -8.73 -3.09
C ILE A 54 1.37 -9.89 -3.26
N ASP A 55 2.62 -9.55 -3.54
CA ASP A 55 3.72 -10.50 -3.62
C ASP A 55 4.47 -10.58 -2.29
N GLU A 56 5.16 -11.70 -2.06
CA GLU A 56 5.93 -11.97 -0.84
C GLU A 56 5.10 -11.81 0.45
N MET A 57 3.88 -12.34 0.45
CA MET A 57 2.93 -12.23 1.57
C MET A 57 3.37 -12.97 2.85
N SER A 58 4.30 -13.92 2.74
CA SER A 58 4.78 -14.74 3.86
C SER A 58 5.85 -14.05 4.74
N MET A 59 6.25 -12.84 4.36
CA MET A 59 7.38 -12.11 4.95
C MET A 59 6.90 -11.06 5.96
#